data_AF-A0A836TH15-F1
#
_entry.id   AF-A0A836TH15-F1
#
_cell.length_a   1.000
_cell.length_b   1.000
_cell.length_c   1.000
_cell.angle_alpha   90.00
_cell.angle_beta   90.00
_cell.angle_gamma   90.00
#
_symmetry.space_group_name_H-M   'P 1'
#
loop_
_entity.id
_entity.type
_entity.pdbx_description
1 polymer ?
#
loop_
_entity_poly.entity_id
_entity_poly.type
_entity_poly.pdbx_seq_one_letter_code
_entity_poly.pdbx_strand_id
1 'polypeptide(L)'
;EILHVDKVYGDQHFTDPPPRYGEASLVKTLEEYGIGRPSTYASIISTLQDREYVLLDKKRFTPTDVGRVVTKFLTQHFTKYVDYDFTANLENALDEVAEGSREWIPLMDEFWTGFNTQVISKADVDRPGNELIDEKCPKCGEQLQKQLSRYGTFIGCTGYNNEPKCDYKRNADGAPEAGSDPVLIGQDEATEKDIFLMNGPYGPYIQLGKVIEGEKKKPKRVSVPKNIPIADIDLGVANMLLSLPRDLGLHPETNKKIVANIGRFGPYVNHDGKFKSIPKTLNVFEIDNAGAAELIAQAHTGPAPLADLGEHPSREGRVEVFDGRYGPYVQHKKVRATLPKSIAPEELSFEEAIVLLAEKEAKTTPAKKKRAPAKKPAAKKPAAKKPAAKKPAAKKASAKKPAAKKASVKKKTE
;
A
#
# COMPACT_ATOMS: atom_id res chain seq x y z
N GLU A 1 60.60 35.77 22.58
CA GLU A 1 61.05 35.56 21.18
C GLU A 1 60.17 36.31 20.21
N ILE A 2 60.56 36.35 18.93
CA ILE A 2 59.72 36.78 17.81
C ILE A 2 59.41 35.53 16.98
N LEU A 3 58.13 35.21 16.80
CA LEU A 3 57.70 34.08 15.98
C LEU A 3 57.47 34.56 14.54
N HIS A 4 58.17 33.95 13.59
CA HIS A 4 57.92 34.18 12.17
C HIS A 4 56.71 33.35 11.71
N VAL A 5 55.79 33.98 10.97
CA VAL A 5 54.68 33.27 10.31
C VAL A 5 55.23 32.54 9.09
N ASP A 6 55.25 31.21 9.15
CA ASP A 6 55.76 30.35 8.07
C ASP A 6 54.83 30.36 6.85
N LYS A 7 53.51 30.17 7.07
CA LYS A 7 52.45 30.29 6.06
C LYS A 7 51.15 30.84 6.65
N VAL A 8 50.34 31.43 5.79
CA VAL A 8 48.94 31.78 6.05
C VAL A 8 48.06 30.97 5.10
N TYR A 9 47.01 30.35 5.63
CA TYR A 9 45.97 29.67 4.87
C TYR A 9 44.65 30.43 5.01
N GLY A 10 43.83 30.42 3.98
CA GLY A 10 42.53 31.09 3.95
C GLY A 10 41.44 30.11 3.54
N ASP A 11 40.82 29.46 4.52
CA ASP A 11 39.74 28.49 4.29
C ASP A 11 38.36 29.17 4.34
N GLN A 12 37.50 28.82 3.39
CA GLN A 12 36.11 29.29 3.35
C GLN A 12 35.18 28.22 3.94
N HIS A 13 34.41 28.60 4.95
CA HIS A 13 33.38 27.75 5.56
C HIS A 13 31.97 28.26 5.24
N PHE A 14 31.02 27.32 5.25
CA PHE A 14 29.59 27.59 5.11
C PHE A 14 28.85 27.05 6.35
N THR A 15 27.68 27.59 6.65
CA THR A 15 26.81 27.05 7.70
C THR A 15 26.07 25.82 7.18
N ASP A 16 26.41 24.64 7.68
CA ASP A 16 25.67 23.42 7.37
C ASP A 16 24.21 23.48 7.86
N PRO A 17 23.25 22.95 7.10
CA PRO A 17 21.87 22.79 7.58
C PRO A 17 21.80 21.72 8.68
N PRO A 18 20.77 21.76 9.56
CA PRO A 18 20.58 20.74 10.59
C PRO A 18 20.63 19.31 10.01
N PRO A 19 21.42 18.40 10.58
CA PRO A 19 21.59 17.06 10.04
C PRO A 19 20.27 16.29 10.12
N ARG A 20 19.93 15.55 9.06
CA ARG A 20 18.80 14.61 9.08
C ARG A 20 19.05 13.53 10.15
N TYR A 21 17.97 13.02 10.75
CA TYR A 21 18.05 11.88 11.65
C TYR A 21 18.53 10.62 10.92
N GLY A 22 19.50 9.91 11.47
CA GLY A 22 19.62 8.46 11.30
C GLY A 22 18.85 7.72 12.39
N GLU A 23 18.86 6.39 12.36
CA GLU A 23 18.13 5.53 13.31
C GLU A 23 18.45 5.84 14.78
N ALA A 24 19.72 5.77 15.19
CA ALA A 24 20.12 6.02 16.58
C ALA A 24 19.75 7.44 17.07
N SER A 25 19.87 8.46 16.22
CA SER A 25 19.44 9.82 16.57
C SER A 25 17.91 9.96 16.64
N LEU A 26 17.15 9.22 15.81
CA LEU A 26 15.70 9.24 15.89
C LEU A 26 15.22 8.54 17.16
N VAL A 27 15.83 7.40 17.54
CA VAL A 27 15.55 6.73 18.82
C VAL A 27 15.85 7.66 20.00
N LYS A 28 17.01 8.32 20.01
CA LYS A 28 17.36 9.29 21.06
C LYS A 28 16.37 10.45 21.15
N THR A 29 15.90 10.99 20.02
CA THR A 29 14.88 12.06 20.02
C THR A 29 13.51 11.55 20.46
N LEU A 30 13.11 10.32 20.12
CA LEU A 30 11.88 9.69 20.64
C LEU A 30 11.96 9.52 22.16
N GLU A 31 13.10 9.05 22.69
CA GLU A 31 13.40 8.92 24.11
C GLU A 31 13.39 10.29 24.84
N GLU A 32 14.00 11.32 24.25
CA GLU A 32 14.00 12.70 24.77
C GLU A 32 12.60 13.32 24.87
N TYR A 33 11.67 12.94 24.00
CA TYR A 33 10.27 13.32 24.07
C TYR A 33 9.38 12.32 24.83
N GLY A 34 9.93 11.22 25.37
CA GLY A 34 9.16 10.18 26.07
C GLY A 34 8.20 9.35 25.19
N ILE A 35 8.38 9.40 23.87
CA ILE A 35 7.50 8.76 22.87
C ILE A 35 7.99 7.34 22.58
N GLY A 36 7.17 6.35 22.93
CA GLY A 36 7.52 4.94 22.81
C GLY A 36 8.46 4.46 23.93
N ARG A 37 8.94 3.23 23.78
CA ARG A 37 9.70 2.48 24.79
C ARG A 37 10.76 1.59 24.12
N PRO A 38 11.74 1.02 24.84
CA PRO A 38 12.76 0.13 24.27
C PRO A 38 12.20 -1.05 23.47
N SER A 39 10.99 -1.52 23.79
CA SER A 39 10.25 -2.56 23.06
C SER A 39 9.60 -2.10 21.74
N THR A 40 9.41 -0.79 21.53
CA THR A 40 8.69 -0.24 20.37
C THR A 40 9.56 0.57 19.41
N TYR A 41 10.72 1.09 19.83
CA TYR A 41 11.60 1.90 18.95
C TYR A 41 11.93 1.23 17.60
N ALA A 42 12.26 -0.07 17.61
CA ALA A 42 12.58 -0.82 16.39
C ALA A 42 11.35 -1.01 15.47
N SER A 43 10.17 -1.26 16.04
CA SER A 43 8.94 -1.49 15.26
C SER A 43 8.30 -0.19 14.76
N ILE A 44 8.52 0.93 15.45
CA ILE A 44 8.24 2.29 14.94
C ILE A 44 9.09 2.54 13.68
N ILE A 45 10.41 2.33 13.78
CA ILE A 45 11.35 2.54 12.67
C ILE A 45 11.08 1.63 11.47
N SER A 46 10.73 0.35 11.69
CA SER A 46 10.35 -0.53 10.59
C SER A 46 9.03 -0.09 9.97
N THR A 47 8.00 0.20 10.78
CA THR A 47 6.66 0.60 10.30
C THR A 47 6.68 1.87 9.45
N LEU A 48 7.55 2.84 9.76
CA LEU A 48 7.71 4.07 8.96
C LEU A 48 8.32 3.80 7.58
N GLN A 49 9.18 2.79 7.45
CA GLN A 49 9.81 2.37 6.19
C GLN A 49 8.90 1.41 5.40
N ASP A 50 8.32 0.40 6.06
CA ASP A 50 7.39 -0.59 5.49
C ASP A 50 6.12 0.04 4.88
N ARG A 51 5.74 1.23 5.36
CA ARG A 51 4.61 2.03 4.85
C ARG A 51 5.03 3.18 3.91
N GLU A 52 6.30 3.22 3.51
CA GLU A 52 6.85 4.20 2.55
C GLU A 52 6.65 5.68 2.99
N TYR A 53 6.57 5.97 4.29
CA TYR A 53 6.50 7.35 4.82
C TYR A 53 7.88 8.02 4.89
N VAL A 54 8.93 7.23 5.10
CA VAL A 54 10.34 7.68 5.06
C VAL A 54 11.19 6.72 4.22
N LEU A 55 12.23 7.25 3.60
CA LEU A 55 13.29 6.46 2.96
C LEU A 55 14.60 6.65 3.72
N LEU A 56 15.33 5.56 3.93
CA LEU A 56 16.67 5.58 4.53
C LEU A 56 17.73 5.63 3.41
N ASP A 57 18.22 6.83 3.07
CA ASP A 57 19.37 7.01 2.17
C ASP A 57 20.63 7.29 2.99
N LYS A 58 21.77 6.66 2.67
CA LYS A 58 23.07 6.88 3.35
C LYS A 58 23.00 6.89 4.89
N LYS A 59 22.17 6.01 5.48
CA LYS A 59 21.86 5.96 6.93
C LYS A 59 21.22 7.25 7.49
N ARG A 60 20.38 7.93 6.69
CA ARG A 60 19.63 9.15 7.03
C ARG A 60 18.21 9.09 6.47
N PHE A 61 17.23 9.40 7.32
CA PHE A 61 15.83 9.45 6.91
C PHE A 61 15.51 10.68 6.08
N THR A 62 14.78 10.46 5.00
CA THR A 62 14.20 11.51 4.16
C THR A 62 12.70 11.22 4.03
N PRO A 63 11.80 12.12 4.47
CA PRO A 63 10.36 11.88 4.42
C PRO A 63 9.84 11.99 2.99
N THR A 64 9.02 11.01 2.59
CA THR A 64 8.38 10.96 1.27
C THR A 64 7.25 11.98 1.16
N ASP A 65 6.77 12.22 -0.06
CA ASP A 65 5.55 12.99 -0.30
C ASP A 65 4.35 12.44 0.49
N VAL A 66 4.22 11.11 0.53
CA VAL A 66 3.15 10.43 1.26
C VAL A 66 3.27 10.71 2.77
N GLY A 67 4.48 10.60 3.33
CA GLY A 67 4.75 10.97 4.71
C GLY A 67 4.39 12.44 4.99
N ARG A 68 4.88 13.37 4.17
CA ARG A 68 4.64 14.81 4.31
C ARG A 68 3.15 15.18 4.25
N VAL A 69 2.39 14.60 3.32
CA VAL A 69 0.96 14.88 3.16
C VAL A 69 0.15 14.28 4.31
N VAL A 70 0.48 13.07 4.78
CA VAL A 70 -0.15 12.47 5.96
C VAL A 70 0.14 13.28 7.22
N THR A 71 1.40 13.70 7.45
CA THR A 71 1.74 14.60 8.56
C THR A 71 0.96 15.92 8.48
N LYS A 72 0.95 16.59 7.32
CA LYS A 72 0.18 17.85 7.10
C LYS A 72 -1.30 17.69 7.50
N PHE A 73 -1.95 16.62 7.04
CA PHE A 73 -3.35 16.31 7.35
C PHE A 73 -3.59 16.03 8.84
N LEU A 74 -2.75 15.21 9.46
CA LEU A 74 -2.90 14.87 10.88
C LEU A 74 -2.64 16.08 11.79
N THR A 75 -1.62 16.90 11.51
CA THR A 75 -1.37 18.15 12.25
C THR A 75 -2.53 19.15 12.09
N GLN A 76 -3.21 19.19 10.93
CA GLN A 76 -4.33 20.09 10.66
C GLN A 76 -5.69 19.63 11.23
N HIS A 77 -5.91 18.32 11.40
CA HIS A 77 -7.24 17.78 11.73
C HIS A 77 -7.28 16.88 12.97
N PHE A 78 -6.13 16.39 13.43
CA PHE A 78 -5.96 15.46 14.55
C PHE A 78 -4.85 15.93 15.49
N THR A 79 -4.63 17.25 15.61
CA THR A 79 -3.47 17.86 16.28
C THR A 79 -3.15 17.24 17.64
N LYS A 80 -4.16 17.04 18.51
CA LYS A 80 -4.02 16.36 19.83
C LYS A 80 -3.35 14.99 19.73
N TYR A 81 -3.63 14.22 18.68
CA TYR A 81 -3.19 12.83 18.51
C TYR A 81 -1.86 12.69 17.74
N VAL A 82 -1.23 13.81 17.36
CA VAL A 82 0.16 13.85 16.84
C VAL A 82 1.02 14.86 17.61
N ASP A 83 0.52 15.33 18.75
CA ASP A 83 1.23 16.16 19.70
C ASP A 83 2.18 15.30 20.55
N TYR A 84 3.37 15.84 20.86
CA TYR A 84 4.41 15.09 21.54
C TYR A 84 4.06 14.85 23.01
N ASP A 85 3.57 15.87 23.71
CA ASP A 85 3.19 15.77 25.12
C ASP A 85 2.00 14.82 25.29
N PHE A 86 0.97 14.88 24.43
CA PHE A 86 -0.13 13.93 24.48
C PHE A 86 0.34 12.48 24.26
N THR A 87 1.26 12.26 23.32
CA THR A 87 1.77 10.92 23.01
C THR A 87 2.58 10.35 24.19
N ALA A 88 3.47 11.16 24.78
CA ALA A 88 4.26 10.76 25.95
C ALA A 88 3.38 10.48 27.18
N ASN A 89 2.39 11.33 27.45
CA ASN A 89 1.45 11.13 28.54
C ASN A 89 0.57 9.87 28.36
N LEU A 90 0.27 9.47 27.12
CA LEU A 90 -0.45 8.22 26.85
C LEU A 90 0.43 6.99 27.11
N GLU A 91 1.71 7.01 26.72
CA GLU A 91 2.66 5.94 27.05
C GLU A 91 2.81 5.81 28.58
N ASN A 92 2.95 6.93 29.29
CA ASN A 92 3.03 6.94 30.77
C ASN A 92 1.75 6.38 31.42
N ALA A 93 0.56 6.70 30.89
CA ALA A 93 -0.71 6.16 31.37
C ALA A 93 -0.89 4.66 31.08
N LEU A 94 -0.15 4.10 30.10
CA LEU A 94 -0.09 2.66 29.85
C LEU A 94 0.91 1.96 30.80
N ASP A 95 1.99 2.63 31.20
CA ASP A 95 2.88 2.14 32.26
C ASP A 95 2.18 2.13 33.63
N GLU A 96 1.41 3.18 33.98
CA GLU A 96 0.52 3.21 35.17
C GLU A 96 -0.43 1.99 35.22
N VAL A 97 -0.97 1.61 34.06
CA VAL A 97 -1.82 0.43 33.91
C VAL A 97 -1.04 -0.88 34.08
N ALA A 98 0.19 -0.96 33.57
CA ALA A 98 1.05 -2.14 33.70
C ALA A 98 1.53 -2.35 35.15
N GLU A 99 1.76 -1.27 35.90
CA GLU A 99 2.05 -1.28 37.34
C GLU A 99 0.81 -1.57 38.21
N GLY A 100 -0.39 -1.51 37.63
CA GLY A 100 -1.66 -1.71 38.34
C GLY A 100 -2.11 -0.51 39.18
N SER A 101 -1.50 0.68 38.99
CA SER A 101 -1.92 1.91 39.66
C SER A 101 -3.13 2.58 38.99
N ARG A 102 -3.47 2.17 37.76
CA ARG A 102 -4.61 2.68 36.97
C ARG A 102 -5.38 1.55 36.28
N GLU A 103 -6.71 1.71 36.15
CA GLU A 103 -7.52 0.78 35.36
C GLU A 103 -7.45 1.09 33.85
N TRP A 104 -7.32 0.06 33.03
CA TRP A 104 -7.18 0.20 31.58
C TRP A 104 -8.49 0.55 30.85
N ILE A 105 -9.65 0.10 31.37
CA ILE A 105 -10.95 0.30 30.70
C ILE A 105 -11.35 1.79 30.69
N PRO A 106 -11.30 2.54 31.81
CA PRO A 106 -11.58 3.98 31.80
C PRO A 106 -10.61 4.77 30.91
N LEU A 107 -9.31 4.42 30.90
CA LEU A 107 -8.30 5.06 30.04
C LEU A 107 -8.63 4.88 28.55
N MET A 108 -9.03 3.68 28.14
CA MET A 108 -9.41 3.40 26.76
C MET A 108 -10.74 4.06 26.35
N ASP A 109 -11.71 4.15 27.27
CA ASP A 109 -12.99 4.83 26.99
C ASP A 109 -12.83 6.36 26.85
N GLU A 110 -12.00 6.98 27.69
CA GLU A 110 -11.64 8.40 27.59
C GLU A 110 -10.94 8.69 26.25
N PHE A 111 -9.92 7.89 25.90
CA PHE A 111 -9.21 8.00 24.62
C PHE A 111 -10.16 7.84 23.44
N TRP A 112 -10.95 6.76 23.43
CA TRP A 112 -11.80 6.39 22.31
C TRP A 112 -12.95 7.38 22.09
N THR A 113 -13.60 7.84 23.16
CA THR A 113 -14.70 8.81 23.09
C THR A 113 -14.26 10.11 22.43
N GLY A 114 -13.09 10.64 22.82
CA GLY A 114 -12.50 11.82 22.17
C GLY A 114 -12.11 11.55 20.72
N PHE A 115 -11.40 10.44 20.47
CA PHE A 115 -10.83 10.13 19.15
C PHE A 115 -11.92 9.86 18.11
N ASN A 116 -12.88 8.99 18.43
CA ASN A 116 -14.00 8.65 17.56
C ASN A 116 -14.87 9.88 17.24
N THR A 117 -15.11 10.76 18.21
CA THR A 117 -15.81 12.04 17.97
C THR A 117 -15.06 12.90 16.96
N GLN A 118 -13.73 12.99 17.07
CA GLN A 118 -12.91 13.75 16.13
C GLN A 118 -12.88 13.10 14.74
N VAL A 119 -12.76 11.78 14.64
CA VAL A 119 -12.86 11.03 13.37
C VAL A 119 -14.20 11.26 12.67
N ILE A 120 -15.33 11.13 13.38
CA ILE A 120 -16.67 11.40 12.83
C ILE A 120 -16.79 12.85 12.35
N SER A 121 -16.24 13.81 13.10
CA SER A 121 -16.23 15.24 12.71
C SER A 121 -15.36 15.58 11.48
N LYS A 122 -14.59 14.61 10.97
CA LYS A 122 -13.69 14.75 9.82
C LYS A 122 -13.95 13.72 8.72
N ALA A 123 -15.05 12.98 8.77
CA ALA A 123 -15.40 11.96 7.77
C ALA A 123 -15.56 12.52 6.35
N ASP A 124 -16.12 13.73 6.22
CA ASP A 124 -16.39 14.41 4.94
C ASP A 124 -15.26 15.38 4.51
N VAL A 125 -14.06 15.28 5.09
CA VAL A 125 -12.91 16.13 4.71
C VAL A 125 -12.27 15.61 3.44
N ASP A 126 -12.05 16.50 2.47
CA ASP A 126 -11.38 16.19 1.20
C ASP A 126 -10.01 15.53 1.39
N ARG A 127 -9.69 14.62 0.47
CA ARG A 127 -8.46 13.83 0.58
C ARG A 127 -7.23 14.74 0.45
N PRO A 128 -6.31 14.74 1.43
CA PRO A 128 -5.15 15.62 1.42
C PRO A 128 -4.20 15.27 0.25
N GLY A 129 -3.56 16.30 -0.30
CA GLY A 129 -2.65 16.17 -1.44
C GLY A 129 -3.33 16.32 -2.81
N ASN A 130 -4.61 16.69 -2.86
CA ASN A 130 -5.20 17.36 -4.02
C ASN A 130 -5.08 18.88 -3.84
N GLU A 131 -4.22 19.55 -4.63
CA GLU A 131 -4.06 21.02 -4.61
C GLU A 131 -4.23 21.55 -6.04
N LEU A 132 -5.20 22.44 -6.27
CA LEU A 132 -5.40 23.08 -7.58
C LEU A 132 -4.20 23.96 -7.94
N ILE A 133 -3.83 23.98 -9.22
CA ILE A 133 -2.74 24.77 -9.78
C ILE A 133 -3.34 25.78 -10.76
N ASP A 134 -2.81 27.00 -10.82
CA ASP A 134 -3.20 28.01 -11.82
C ASP A 134 -2.58 27.75 -13.21
N GLU A 135 -2.61 26.48 -13.63
CA GLU A 135 -2.21 26.00 -14.95
C GLU A 135 -3.40 25.33 -15.65
N LYS A 136 -3.46 25.47 -16.98
CA LYS A 136 -4.44 24.79 -17.83
C LYS A 136 -3.82 23.58 -18.51
N CYS A 137 -4.59 22.51 -18.60
CA CYS A 137 -4.23 21.26 -19.24
C CYS A 137 -3.99 21.45 -20.75
N PRO A 138 -2.81 21.11 -21.29
CA PRO A 138 -2.53 21.30 -22.71
C PRO A 138 -3.33 20.37 -23.63
N LYS A 139 -3.95 19.29 -23.11
CA LYS A 139 -4.82 18.40 -23.90
C LYS A 139 -6.28 18.88 -24.01
N CYS A 140 -6.80 19.70 -23.07
CA CYS A 140 -8.24 20.04 -23.05
C CYS A 140 -8.62 21.41 -22.46
N GLY A 141 -7.67 22.20 -21.93
CA GLY A 141 -7.92 23.55 -21.38
C GLY A 141 -8.49 23.61 -19.96
N GLU A 142 -8.94 22.47 -19.40
CA GLU A 142 -9.37 22.32 -18.00
C GLU A 142 -8.23 22.60 -17.00
N GLN A 143 -8.54 22.89 -15.74
CA GLN A 143 -7.53 23.18 -14.72
C GLN A 143 -6.68 21.94 -14.36
N LEU A 144 -5.42 22.17 -14.00
CA LEU A 144 -4.54 21.13 -13.44
C LEU A 144 -4.62 21.10 -11.90
N GLN A 145 -4.47 19.90 -11.35
CA GLN A 145 -4.36 19.64 -9.91
C GLN A 145 -3.11 18.82 -9.61
N LYS A 146 -2.37 19.22 -8.59
CA LYS A 146 -1.36 18.40 -7.93
C LYS A 146 -2.09 17.29 -7.16
N GLN A 147 -1.69 16.04 -7.35
CA GLN A 147 -2.34 14.85 -6.77
C GLN A 147 -1.30 13.89 -6.19
N LEU A 148 -1.59 13.32 -5.03
CA LEU A 148 -0.73 12.31 -4.40
C LEU A 148 -1.04 10.89 -4.92
N SER A 149 -0.03 10.23 -5.48
CA SER A 149 -0.02 8.79 -5.80
C SER A 149 0.77 8.00 -4.75
N ARG A 150 0.66 6.66 -4.78
CA ARG A 150 1.60 5.77 -4.07
C ARG A 150 3.05 5.93 -4.57
N TYR A 151 3.23 6.48 -5.77
CA TYR A 151 4.52 6.70 -6.41
C TYR A 151 5.08 8.12 -6.19
N GLY A 152 4.53 8.89 -5.25
CA GLY A 152 4.85 10.30 -5.05
C GLY A 152 3.83 11.23 -5.72
N THR A 153 4.15 12.52 -5.81
CA THR A 153 3.21 13.54 -6.30
C THR A 153 3.31 13.75 -7.81
N PHE A 154 2.16 13.75 -8.48
CA PHE A 154 2.02 14.06 -9.89
C PHE A 154 1.08 15.26 -10.08
N ILE A 155 1.04 15.81 -11.29
CA ILE A 155 0.08 16.84 -11.72
C ILE A 155 -0.84 16.18 -12.73
N GLY A 156 -2.15 16.19 -12.49
CA GLY A 156 -3.17 15.60 -13.35
C GLY A 156 -4.27 16.61 -13.73
N CYS A 157 -4.99 16.34 -14.80
CA CYS A 157 -6.15 17.14 -15.20
C CYS A 157 -7.34 16.95 -14.24
N THR A 158 -8.10 18.00 -13.93
CA THR A 158 -9.39 17.87 -13.22
C THR A 158 -10.43 17.13 -14.07
N GLY A 159 -10.43 17.35 -15.39
CA GLY A 159 -11.30 16.70 -16.38
C GLY A 159 -11.04 15.20 -16.61
N TYR A 160 -10.40 14.49 -15.68
CA TYR A 160 -10.11 13.05 -15.80
C TYR A 160 -11.35 12.15 -15.63
N ASN A 161 -12.48 12.70 -15.18
CA ASN A 161 -13.79 12.03 -15.13
C ASN A 161 -14.80 12.63 -16.13
N ASN A 162 -14.44 13.67 -16.88
CA ASN A 162 -15.33 14.32 -17.84
C ASN A 162 -15.49 13.44 -19.09
N GLU A 163 -16.52 13.69 -19.90
CA GLU A 163 -16.65 13.14 -21.25
C GLU A 163 -16.52 14.30 -22.26
N PRO A 164 -15.51 14.31 -23.16
CA PRO A 164 -14.46 13.31 -23.35
C PRO A 164 -13.42 13.30 -22.22
N LYS A 165 -12.89 12.11 -21.92
CA LYS A 165 -11.97 11.88 -20.80
C LYS A 165 -10.57 12.44 -21.09
N CYS A 166 -10.07 13.32 -20.22
CA CYS A 166 -8.68 13.74 -20.25
C CYS A 166 -7.77 12.75 -19.48
N ASP A 167 -6.69 12.30 -20.13
CA ASP A 167 -5.69 11.38 -19.57
C ASP A 167 -4.39 12.10 -19.15
N TYR A 168 -4.31 13.42 -19.30
CA TYR A 168 -3.09 14.19 -19.11
C TYR A 168 -2.56 14.15 -17.67
N LYS A 169 -1.29 13.82 -17.54
CA LYS A 169 -0.51 13.85 -16.29
C LYS A 169 0.97 14.14 -16.54
N ARG A 170 1.66 14.72 -15.56
CA ARG A 170 3.13 14.92 -15.52
C ARG A 170 3.68 14.82 -14.09
N ASN A 171 4.99 14.78 -13.90
CA ASN A 171 5.59 14.80 -12.56
C ASN A 171 5.52 16.21 -11.93
N ALA A 172 5.64 16.27 -10.60
CA ALA A 172 5.64 17.54 -9.87
C ALA A 172 6.83 18.46 -10.23
N ASP A 173 7.97 17.90 -10.63
CA ASP A 173 9.19 18.62 -11.01
C ASP A 173 9.13 19.24 -12.42
N GLY A 174 7.93 19.38 -13.00
CA GLY A 174 7.68 19.95 -14.32
C GLY A 174 8.03 19.03 -15.50
N ALA A 175 8.95 18.09 -15.30
CA ALA A 175 9.24 17.00 -16.23
C ALA A 175 7.97 16.20 -16.58
N PRO A 176 7.84 15.69 -17.83
CA PRO A 176 6.86 14.66 -18.14
C PRO A 176 6.97 13.48 -17.15
N GLU A 177 5.85 12.84 -16.84
CA GLU A 177 5.93 11.53 -16.19
C GLU A 177 6.67 10.61 -17.17
N ALA A 178 7.74 9.96 -16.73
CA ALA A 178 8.53 9.09 -17.59
C ALA A 178 7.63 7.98 -18.15
N GLY A 179 7.34 8.01 -19.45
CA GLY A 179 6.64 6.95 -20.16
C GLY A 179 5.14 6.78 -19.87
N SER A 180 4.35 7.86 -19.87
CA SER A 180 2.95 7.75 -20.34
C SER A 180 2.90 7.67 -21.87
N ASP A 181 3.62 8.56 -22.54
CA ASP A 181 3.81 8.54 -23.98
C ASP A 181 4.96 7.58 -24.36
N PRO A 182 4.87 6.82 -25.47
CA PRO A 182 5.90 5.88 -25.86
C PRO A 182 7.19 6.59 -26.30
N VAL A 183 8.30 6.35 -25.59
CA VAL A 183 9.62 6.84 -25.99
C VAL A 183 10.15 5.93 -27.08
N LEU A 184 10.28 6.44 -28.31
CA LEU A 184 10.89 5.72 -29.42
C LEU A 184 12.41 5.62 -29.21
N ILE A 185 12.91 4.38 -29.08
CA ILE A 185 14.34 4.08 -28.92
C ILE A 185 15.03 3.93 -30.29
N GLY A 186 14.29 3.44 -31.29
CA GLY A 186 14.78 3.21 -32.65
C GLY A 186 13.88 2.23 -33.39
N GLN A 187 14.44 1.57 -34.41
CA GLN A 187 13.76 0.55 -35.22
C GLN A 187 14.56 -0.75 -35.17
N ASP A 188 13.87 -1.88 -35.07
CA ASP A 188 14.50 -3.21 -35.12
C ASP A 188 14.92 -3.57 -36.55
N GLU A 189 16.21 -3.76 -36.79
CA GLU A 189 16.77 -4.19 -38.08
C GLU A 189 16.22 -5.55 -38.55
N ALA A 190 15.81 -6.43 -37.63
CA ALA A 190 15.33 -7.77 -37.96
C ALA A 190 13.82 -7.84 -38.31
N THR A 191 13.03 -6.82 -37.96
CA THR A 191 11.57 -6.82 -38.21
C THR A 191 10.98 -5.49 -38.69
N GLU A 192 11.82 -4.49 -38.98
CA GLU A 192 11.47 -3.13 -39.42
C GLU A 192 10.48 -2.40 -38.50
N LYS A 193 10.45 -2.73 -37.20
CA LYS A 193 9.45 -2.21 -36.25
C LYS A 193 10.03 -1.25 -35.24
N ASP A 194 9.34 -0.13 -35.06
CA ASP A 194 9.54 0.82 -33.97
C ASP A 194 9.69 0.11 -32.62
N ILE A 195 10.75 0.41 -31.88
CA ILE A 195 10.99 -0.07 -30.52
C ILE A 195 10.62 1.05 -29.55
N PHE A 196 9.66 0.77 -28.67
CA PHE A 196 9.16 1.72 -27.68
C PHE A 196 9.54 1.32 -26.26
N LEU A 197 10.08 2.25 -25.50
CA LEU A 197 10.12 2.21 -24.05
C LEU A 197 8.86 2.87 -23.48
N MET A 198 8.15 2.16 -22.59
CA MET A 198 6.93 2.62 -21.93
C MET A 198 6.94 2.21 -20.45
N ASN A 199 6.18 2.92 -19.61
CA ASN A 199 5.95 2.46 -18.23
C ASN A 199 4.58 1.76 -18.09
N GLY A 200 4.55 0.74 -17.24
CA GLY A 200 3.36 -0.05 -16.95
C GLY A 200 3.18 -0.27 -15.44
N PRO A 201 2.09 -0.93 -15.01
CA PRO A 201 1.77 -1.14 -13.59
C PRO A 201 2.78 -2.04 -12.83
N TYR A 202 3.77 -2.60 -13.54
CA TYR A 202 4.86 -3.43 -13.00
C TYR A 202 6.26 -2.81 -13.23
N GLY A 203 6.33 -1.57 -13.71
CA GLY A 203 7.58 -0.87 -14.05
C GLY A 203 7.79 -0.64 -15.56
N PRO A 204 8.97 -0.16 -15.96
CA PRO A 204 9.34 0.05 -17.36
C PRO A 204 9.37 -1.24 -18.17
N TYR A 205 8.97 -1.16 -19.43
CA TYR A 205 9.01 -2.27 -20.37
C TYR A 205 9.26 -1.77 -21.80
N ILE A 206 9.93 -2.60 -22.58
CA ILE A 206 10.17 -2.38 -24.01
C ILE A 206 9.10 -3.14 -24.80
N GLN A 207 8.59 -2.53 -25.87
CA GLN A 207 7.63 -3.11 -26.80
C GLN A 207 8.11 -2.96 -28.25
N LEU A 208 8.05 -4.06 -29.00
CA LEU A 208 8.35 -4.09 -30.43
C LEU A 208 7.07 -3.88 -31.26
N GLY A 209 6.98 -2.74 -31.95
CA GLY A 209 5.82 -2.28 -32.72
C GLY A 209 4.72 -1.64 -31.88
N LYS A 210 3.78 -0.93 -32.54
CA LYS A 210 2.57 -0.38 -31.90
C LYS A 210 1.52 -1.48 -31.70
N VAL A 211 0.57 -1.26 -30.78
CA VAL A 211 -0.62 -2.13 -30.67
C VAL A 211 -1.61 -1.72 -31.78
N ILE A 212 -1.83 -2.60 -32.76
CA ILE A 212 -2.86 -2.40 -33.79
C ILE A 212 -4.17 -2.96 -33.24
N GLU A 213 -5.18 -2.11 -33.10
CA GLU A 213 -6.51 -2.55 -32.65
C GLU A 213 -7.14 -3.47 -33.70
N GLY A 214 -7.49 -4.69 -33.27
CA GLY A 214 -8.03 -5.75 -34.14
C GLY A 214 -7.07 -6.93 -34.36
N GLU A 215 -5.75 -6.74 -34.24
CA GLU A 215 -4.81 -7.87 -34.36
C GLU A 215 -4.82 -8.77 -33.12
N LYS A 216 -4.96 -10.09 -33.34
CA LYS A 216 -4.85 -11.09 -32.27
C LYS A 216 -3.41 -11.26 -31.74
N LYS A 217 -2.41 -10.82 -32.51
CA LYS A 217 -0.98 -11.04 -32.22
C LYS A 217 -0.41 -9.83 -31.48
N LYS A 218 -0.52 -9.85 -30.15
CA LYS A 218 0.02 -8.78 -29.28
C LYS A 218 1.52 -8.57 -29.55
N PRO A 219 2.01 -7.31 -29.59
CA PRO A 219 3.43 -7.02 -29.81
C PRO A 219 4.32 -7.64 -28.72
N LYS A 220 5.56 -7.98 -29.07
CA LYS A 220 6.52 -8.54 -28.11
C LYS A 220 6.82 -7.50 -27.04
N ARG A 221 6.78 -7.91 -25.77
CA ARG A 221 7.04 -7.05 -24.60
C ARG A 221 8.02 -7.72 -23.65
N VAL A 222 8.99 -6.97 -23.15
CA VAL A 222 9.96 -7.41 -22.14
C VAL A 222 10.08 -6.34 -21.07
N SER A 223 9.98 -6.71 -19.78
CA SER A 223 10.14 -5.75 -18.68
C SER A 223 11.62 -5.38 -18.50
N VAL A 224 11.91 -4.11 -18.24
CA VAL A 224 13.28 -3.65 -17.96
C VAL A 224 13.65 -4.03 -16.51
N PRO A 225 14.79 -4.71 -16.28
CA PRO A 225 15.29 -4.99 -14.94
C PRO A 225 15.55 -3.72 -14.11
N LYS A 226 15.28 -3.77 -12.80
CA LYS A 226 15.48 -2.63 -11.87
C LYS A 226 16.94 -2.17 -11.72
N ASN A 227 17.91 -2.94 -12.24
CA ASN A 227 19.33 -2.62 -12.22
C ASN A 227 19.85 -1.98 -13.53
N ILE A 228 18.98 -1.75 -14.53
CA ILE A 228 19.32 -0.98 -15.73
C ILE A 228 18.70 0.42 -15.56
N PRO A 229 19.51 1.50 -15.49
CA PRO A 229 18.98 2.87 -15.44
C PRO A 229 18.24 3.23 -16.72
N ILE A 230 17.16 4.00 -16.61
CA ILE A 230 16.31 4.39 -17.76
C ILE A 230 17.07 5.25 -18.78
N ALA A 231 18.08 6.00 -18.34
CA ALA A 231 18.92 6.82 -19.21
C ALA A 231 19.87 6.00 -20.10
N ASP A 232 20.17 4.75 -19.71
CA ASP A 232 21.17 3.90 -20.39
C ASP A 232 20.51 2.93 -21.39
N ILE A 233 19.21 3.10 -21.69
CA ILE A 233 18.45 2.24 -22.60
C ILE A 233 18.61 2.76 -24.03
N ASP A 234 19.69 2.34 -24.68
CA ASP A 234 19.90 2.54 -26.11
C ASP A 234 19.27 1.41 -26.96
N LEU A 235 19.47 1.48 -28.29
CA LEU A 235 18.99 0.47 -29.24
C LEU A 235 19.66 -0.91 -29.02
N GLY A 236 20.91 -0.95 -28.57
CA GLY A 236 21.64 -2.19 -28.28
C GLY A 236 21.08 -2.90 -27.05
N VAL A 237 20.89 -2.17 -25.95
CA VAL A 237 20.24 -2.64 -24.72
C VAL A 237 18.78 -3.06 -25.00
N ALA A 238 18.08 -2.32 -25.85
CA ALA A 238 16.72 -2.66 -26.25
C ALA A 238 16.65 -3.97 -27.07
N ASN A 239 17.54 -4.15 -28.04
CA ASN A 239 17.63 -5.39 -28.82
C ASN A 239 18.10 -6.58 -27.96
N MET A 240 19.03 -6.35 -27.03
CA MET A 240 19.45 -7.34 -26.03
C MET A 240 18.28 -7.79 -25.16
N LEU A 241 17.46 -6.87 -24.63
CA LEU A 241 16.23 -7.20 -23.90
C LEU A 241 15.20 -7.92 -24.78
N LEU A 242 15.00 -7.45 -26.02
CA LEU A 242 14.11 -8.08 -27.00
C LEU A 242 14.59 -9.44 -27.52
N SER A 243 15.83 -9.87 -27.26
CA SER A 243 16.29 -11.22 -27.56
C SER A 243 15.56 -12.29 -26.73
N LEU A 244 15.16 -11.96 -25.49
CA LEU A 244 14.48 -12.89 -24.58
C LEU A 244 13.11 -13.34 -25.13
N PRO A 245 12.63 -14.56 -24.83
CA PRO A 245 13.24 -15.58 -23.97
C PRO A 245 14.47 -16.28 -24.59
N ARG A 246 15.50 -16.49 -23.78
CA ARG A 246 16.72 -17.22 -24.17
C ARG A 246 16.56 -18.70 -23.83
N ASP A 247 16.74 -19.57 -24.82
CA ASP A 247 16.83 -21.02 -24.64
C ASP A 247 18.24 -21.36 -24.13
N LEU A 248 18.34 -22.10 -23.03
CA LEU A 248 19.61 -22.53 -22.42
C LEU A 248 19.98 -23.97 -22.76
N GLY A 249 19.15 -24.66 -23.56
CA GLY A 249 19.32 -26.06 -23.89
C GLY A 249 18.48 -26.99 -23.02
N LEU A 250 18.87 -28.27 -22.94
CA LEU A 250 18.12 -29.31 -22.25
C LEU A 250 18.62 -29.49 -20.81
N HIS A 251 17.68 -29.64 -19.87
CA HIS A 251 17.98 -29.94 -18.47
C HIS A 251 18.55 -31.37 -18.33
N PRO A 252 19.65 -31.57 -17.58
CA PRO A 252 20.42 -32.81 -17.60
C PRO A 252 19.61 -34.06 -17.19
N GLU A 253 18.71 -33.94 -16.22
CA GLU A 253 17.94 -35.09 -15.69
C GLU A 253 16.68 -35.43 -16.50
N THR A 254 16.08 -34.44 -17.17
CA THR A 254 14.69 -34.53 -17.68
C THR A 254 14.59 -34.35 -19.20
N ASN A 255 15.69 -33.93 -19.85
CA ASN A 255 15.78 -33.66 -21.29
C ASN A 255 14.74 -32.66 -21.86
N LYS A 256 14.05 -31.90 -21.01
CA LYS A 256 13.17 -30.79 -21.44
C LYS A 256 13.94 -29.47 -21.42
N LYS A 257 13.53 -28.52 -22.26
CA LYS A 257 14.20 -27.21 -22.41
C LYS A 257 14.20 -26.40 -21.10
N ILE A 258 15.27 -25.64 -20.88
CA ILE A 258 15.34 -24.57 -19.88
C ILE A 258 15.28 -23.23 -20.59
N VAL A 259 14.48 -22.30 -20.07
CA VAL A 259 14.27 -20.98 -20.68
C VAL A 259 14.48 -19.87 -19.65
N ALA A 260 15.40 -18.95 -19.94
CA ALA A 260 15.61 -17.72 -19.17
C ALA A 260 14.80 -16.55 -19.77
N ASN A 261 14.12 -15.78 -18.92
CA ASN A 261 13.28 -14.65 -19.35
C ASN A 261 13.06 -13.64 -18.21
N ILE A 262 12.46 -12.48 -18.51
CA ILE A 262 12.06 -11.49 -17.50
C ILE A 262 10.54 -11.42 -17.41
N GLY A 263 10.00 -11.43 -16.18
CA GLY A 263 8.56 -11.33 -15.91
C GLY A 263 8.23 -10.24 -14.90
N ARG A 264 6.94 -10.13 -14.55
CA ARG A 264 6.38 -9.12 -13.60
C ARG A 264 7.00 -9.11 -12.19
N PHE A 265 7.83 -10.08 -11.85
CA PHE A 265 8.52 -10.20 -10.55
C PHE A 265 10.05 -10.12 -10.68
N GLY A 266 10.59 -9.87 -11.88
CA GLY A 266 12.02 -9.87 -12.20
C GLY A 266 12.44 -11.01 -13.14
N PRO A 267 13.75 -11.20 -13.33
CA PRO A 267 14.31 -12.28 -14.16
C PRO A 267 14.08 -13.66 -13.54
N TYR A 268 13.84 -14.66 -14.37
CA TYR A 268 13.56 -16.03 -13.94
C TYR A 268 14.05 -17.07 -14.95
N VAL A 269 14.30 -18.29 -14.45
CA VAL A 269 14.41 -19.51 -15.25
C VAL A 269 13.12 -20.32 -15.15
N ASN A 270 12.71 -20.94 -16.25
CA ASN A 270 11.54 -21.80 -16.35
C ASN A 270 11.90 -23.14 -17.00
N HIS A 271 11.38 -24.21 -16.41
CA HIS A 271 11.53 -25.57 -16.92
C HIS A 271 10.29 -26.39 -16.57
N ASP A 272 9.62 -26.93 -17.59
CA ASP A 272 8.42 -27.78 -17.44
C ASP A 272 7.28 -27.18 -16.58
N GLY A 273 7.21 -25.84 -16.49
CA GLY A 273 6.24 -25.13 -15.66
C GLY A 273 6.68 -24.88 -14.21
N LYS A 274 7.88 -25.34 -13.81
CA LYS A 274 8.58 -24.86 -12.60
C LYS A 274 9.27 -23.53 -12.93
N PHE A 275 9.16 -22.55 -12.04
CA PHE A 275 9.76 -21.22 -12.18
C PHE A 275 10.65 -20.90 -10.96
N LYS A 276 11.86 -20.41 -11.18
CA LYS A 276 12.73 -19.83 -10.13
C LYS A 276 13.19 -18.43 -10.54
N SER A 277 13.09 -17.47 -9.63
CA SER A 277 13.72 -16.15 -9.78
C SER A 277 15.25 -16.26 -9.82
N ILE A 278 15.89 -15.57 -10.76
CA ILE A 278 17.36 -15.44 -10.78
C ILE A 278 17.76 -14.42 -9.68
N PRO A 279 18.74 -14.73 -8.80
CA PRO A 279 19.23 -13.78 -7.80
C PRO A 279 19.78 -12.48 -8.40
N LYS A 280 19.73 -11.37 -7.65
CA LYS A 280 20.25 -10.06 -8.09
C LYS A 280 21.76 -10.05 -8.41
N THR A 281 22.50 -11.06 -7.95
CA THR A 281 23.93 -11.27 -8.19
C THR A 281 24.25 -11.94 -9.53
N LEU A 282 23.25 -12.45 -10.25
CA LEU A 282 23.43 -13.19 -11.51
C LEU A 282 22.66 -12.51 -12.64
N ASN A 283 23.31 -12.37 -13.80
CA ASN A 283 22.70 -11.77 -14.98
C ASN A 283 21.91 -12.81 -15.79
N VAL A 284 20.68 -12.48 -16.20
CA VAL A 284 19.81 -13.31 -17.05
C VAL A 284 20.40 -13.59 -18.44
N PHE A 285 21.36 -12.77 -18.88
CA PHE A 285 22.06 -12.93 -20.15
C PHE A 285 23.34 -13.78 -20.06
N GLU A 286 23.90 -13.94 -18.86
CA GLU A 286 25.16 -14.68 -18.62
C GLU A 286 24.92 -16.08 -18.06
N ILE A 287 23.80 -16.30 -17.35
CA ILE A 287 23.45 -17.61 -16.77
C ILE A 287 23.51 -18.74 -17.82
N ASP A 288 24.08 -19.87 -17.41
CA ASP A 288 24.31 -21.04 -18.25
C ASP A 288 23.29 -22.16 -17.96
N ASN A 289 23.43 -23.30 -18.64
CA ASN A 289 22.53 -24.45 -18.43
C ASN A 289 22.71 -25.08 -17.03
N ALA A 290 23.94 -25.15 -16.49
CA ALA A 290 24.18 -25.77 -15.19
C ALA A 290 23.65 -24.91 -14.04
N GLY A 291 23.98 -23.62 -14.00
CA GLY A 291 23.44 -22.69 -12.99
C GLY A 291 21.92 -22.53 -13.07
N ALA A 292 21.35 -22.58 -14.28
CA ALA A 292 19.89 -22.58 -14.43
C ALA A 292 19.24 -23.88 -13.93
N ALA A 293 19.83 -25.05 -14.22
CA ALA A 293 19.38 -26.33 -13.68
C ALA A 293 19.47 -26.37 -12.16
N GLU A 294 20.55 -25.83 -11.55
CA GLU A 294 20.68 -25.73 -10.09
C GLU A 294 19.58 -24.84 -9.48
N LEU A 295 19.33 -23.65 -10.06
CA LEU A 295 18.22 -22.78 -9.63
C LEU A 295 16.84 -23.48 -9.76
N ILE A 296 16.67 -24.36 -10.75
CA ILE A 296 15.46 -25.16 -10.95
C ILE A 296 15.36 -26.33 -9.96
N ALA A 297 16.47 -26.97 -9.58
CA ALA A 297 16.51 -27.93 -8.48
C ALA A 297 16.16 -27.25 -7.14
N GLN A 298 16.67 -26.02 -6.92
CA GLN A 298 16.28 -25.18 -5.80
C GLN A 298 14.83 -24.64 -5.89
N ALA A 299 14.07 -24.92 -6.94
CA ALA A 299 12.67 -24.48 -7.10
C ALA A 299 11.70 -25.34 -6.28
N HIS A 300 11.77 -25.15 -4.95
CA HIS A 300 10.84 -25.73 -3.98
C HIS A 300 9.39 -25.41 -4.38
N THR A 301 8.58 -26.45 -4.59
CA THR A 301 7.17 -26.34 -4.99
C THR A 301 6.27 -26.03 -3.80
N GLY A 302 6.50 -24.87 -3.17
CA GLY A 302 5.87 -24.43 -1.93
C GLY A 302 6.89 -24.18 -0.81
N PRO A 303 6.46 -23.60 0.33
CA PRO A 303 7.23 -23.67 1.57
C PRO A 303 7.39 -25.13 2.01
N ALA A 304 8.46 -25.45 2.73
CA ALA A 304 8.56 -26.73 3.43
C ALA A 304 7.61 -26.74 4.64
N PRO A 305 7.01 -27.88 5.00
CA PRO A 305 6.22 -27.99 6.22
C PRO A 305 7.14 -27.90 7.46
N LEU A 306 6.69 -27.20 8.49
CA LEU A 306 7.27 -27.19 9.83
C LEU A 306 7.03 -28.54 10.54
N ALA A 307 5.85 -29.11 10.33
CA ALA A 307 5.45 -30.42 10.85
C ALA A 307 4.50 -31.12 9.87
N ASP A 308 4.61 -32.44 9.76
CA ASP A 308 3.66 -33.32 9.06
C ASP A 308 2.94 -34.14 10.13
N LEU A 309 1.62 -33.96 10.23
CA LEU A 309 0.77 -34.58 11.24
C LEU A 309 0.07 -35.86 10.72
N GLY A 310 0.37 -36.30 9.49
CA GLY A 310 -0.15 -37.54 8.91
C GLY A 310 -1.44 -37.37 8.10
N GLU A 311 -2.13 -38.48 7.84
CA GLU A 311 -3.28 -38.53 6.91
C GLU A 311 -4.63 -38.35 7.63
N HIS A 312 -5.48 -37.47 7.09
CA HIS A 312 -6.73 -37.07 7.73
C HIS A 312 -7.74 -38.24 7.82
N PRO A 313 -8.28 -38.58 9.01
CA PRO A 313 -8.85 -39.91 9.29
C PRO A 313 -10.18 -40.20 8.57
N SER A 314 -10.81 -39.17 7.99
CA SER A 314 -12.06 -39.25 7.22
C SER A 314 -11.95 -38.72 5.78
N ARG A 315 -10.74 -38.37 5.32
CA ARG A 315 -10.53 -37.74 4.00
C ARG A 315 -9.14 -38.02 3.46
N GLU A 316 -9.02 -38.33 2.18
CA GLU A 316 -7.72 -38.38 1.51
C GLU A 316 -6.96 -37.05 1.65
N GLY A 317 -5.73 -37.08 2.18
CA GLY A 317 -4.81 -35.96 2.21
C GLY A 317 -3.98 -35.91 3.50
N ARG A 318 -2.75 -35.40 3.39
CA ARG A 318 -1.89 -35.12 4.55
C ARG A 318 -2.30 -33.80 5.21
N VAL A 319 -2.05 -33.71 6.51
CA VAL A 319 -2.27 -32.55 7.37
C VAL A 319 -0.91 -31.96 7.71
N GLU A 320 -0.57 -30.83 7.09
CA GLU A 320 0.77 -30.25 7.10
C GLU A 320 0.74 -28.86 7.73
N VAL A 321 1.65 -28.56 8.66
CA VAL A 321 1.82 -27.23 9.27
C VAL A 321 2.88 -26.45 8.49
N PHE A 322 2.60 -25.21 8.11
CA PHE A 322 3.51 -24.33 7.37
C PHE A 322 3.63 -22.98 8.07
N ASP A 323 4.78 -22.30 7.93
CA ASP A 323 4.86 -20.88 8.26
C ASP A 323 4.21 -20.00 7.18
N GLY A 324 3.73 -18.82 7.56
CA GLY A 324 3.01 -17.93 6.68
C GLY A 324 3.00 -16.46 7.12
N ARG A 325 2.72 -15.57 6.16
CA ARG A 325 2.72 -14.10 6.35
C ARG A 325 1.85 -13.58 7.51
N TYR A 326 0.90 -14.37 7.99
CA TYR A 326 -0.01 -14.01 9.08
C TYR A 326 0.18 -14.90 10.33
N GLY A 327 1.36 -15.52 10.45
CA GLY A 327 1.67 -16.57 11.41
C GLY A 327 1.47 -17.98 10.83
N PRO A 328 1.87 -19.01 11.60
CA PRO A 328 1.77 -20.42 11.21
C PRO A 328 0.34 -20.83 10.85
N TYR A 329 0.20 -21.78 9.91
CA TYR A 329 -1.08 -22.33 9.51
C TYR A 329 -0.98 -23.84 9.21
N VAL A 330 -2.00 -24.59 9.63
CA VAL A 330 -2.19 -25.96 9.16
C VAL A 330 -2.95 -25.96 7.83
N GLN A 331 -2.57 -26.85 6.92
CA GLN A 331 -3.12 -27.01 5.59
C GLN A 331 -3.59 -28.45 5.37
N HIS A 332 -4.74 -28.60 4.73
CA HIS A 332 -5.20 -29.87 4.17
C HIS A 332 -5.78 -29.63 2.77
N LYS A 333 -5.08 -30.15 1.75
CA LYS A 333 -5.34 -29.92 0.31
C LYS A 333 -5.49 -28.41 -0.04
N LYS A 334 -6.70 -27.85 -0.03
CA LYS A 334 -6.99 -26.44 -0.36
C LYS A 334 -7.39 -25.57 0.83
N VAL A 335 -7.63 -26.16 2.00
CA VAL A 335 -8.05 -25.45 3.21
C VAL A 335 -6.83 -25.10 4.04
N ARG A 336 -6.83 -23.89 4.60
CA ARG A 336 -5.75 -23.35 5.45
C ARG A 336 -6.35 -22.75 6.71
N ALA A 337 -5.87 -23.20 7.87
CA ALA A 337 -6.28 -22.71 9.18
C ALA A 337 -5.06 -22.12 9.91
N THR A 338 -5.03 -20.80 10.04
CA THR A 338 -4.05 -20.08 10.87
C THR A 338 -4.16 -20.54 12.32
N LEU A 339 -3.03 -20.86 12.94
CA LEU A 339 -2.96 -21.20 14.36
C LEU A 339 -3.24 -19.96 15.22
N PRO A 340 -3.83 -20.12 16.42
CA PRO A 340 -3.81 -19.08 17.46
C PRO A 340 -2.37 -18.72 17.85
N LYS A 341 -2.13 -17.45 18.22
CA LYS A 341 -0.81 -16.98 18.71
C LYS A 341 -0.32 -17.64 20.01
N SER A 342 -1.15 -18.46 20.64
CA SER A 342 -0.91 -19.14 21.91
C SER A 342 -0.48 -20.60 21.78
N ILE A 343 -0.32 -21.12 20.57
CA ILE A 343 0.04 -22.52 20.29
C ILE A 343 1.30 -22.53 19.41
N ALA A 344 2.36 -23.22 19.83
CA ALA A 344 3.55 -23.37 19.00
C ALA A 344 3.30 -24.35 17.83
N PRO A 345 3.93 -24.17 16.66
CA PRO A 345 3.75 -25.07 15.51
C PRO A 345 4.12 -26.54 15.80
N GLU A 346 5.06 -26.73 16.72
CA GLU A 346 5.63 -28.01 17.14
C GLU A 346 4.78 -28.72 18.21
N GLU A 347 3.89 -27.99 18.90
CA GLU A 347 3.03 -28.50 19.97
C GLU A 347 1.62 -28.87 19.47
N LEU A 348 1.25 -28.49 18.24
CA LEU A 348 -0.09 -28.68 17.69
C LEU A 348 -0.42 -30.17 17.52
N SER A 349 -1.40 -30.66 18.27
CA SER A 349 -1.85 -32.05 18.11
C SER A 349 -2.66 -32.26 16.82
N PHE A 350 -2.68 -33.51 16.35
CA PHE A 350 -3.46 -33.93 15.18
C PHE A 350 -4.97 -33.69 15.35
N GLU A 351 -5.50 -33.82 16.56
CA GLU A 351 -6.93 -33.60 16.84
C GLU A 351 -7.29 -32.12 16.76
N GLU A 352 -6.47 -31.23 17.35
CA GLU A 352 -6.65 -29.78 17.27
C GLU A 352 -6.53 -29.26 15.82
N ALA A 353 -5.58 -29.82 15.06
CA ALA A 353 -5.41 -29.52 13.64
C ALA A 353 -6.70 -29.80 12.84
N ILE A 354 -7.37 -30.93 13.10
CA ILE A 354 -8.65 -31.28 12.46
C ILE A 354 -9.76 -30.31 12.88
N VAL A 355 -9.84 -29.93 14.17
CA VAL A 355 -10.83 -28.95 14.66
C VAL A 355 -10.65 -27.59 13.98
N LEU A 356 -9.41 -27.07 13.88
CA LEU A 356 -9.10 -25.79 13.24
C LEU A 356 -9.44 -25.80 11.74
N LEU A 357 -9.19 -26.92 11.04
CA LEU A 357 -9.58 -27.10 9.64
C LEU A 357 -11.11 -27.15 9.47
N ALA A 358 -11.81 -27.91 10.31
CA ALA A 358 -13.27 -28.02 10.29
C ALA A 358 -13.97 -26.67 10.58
N GLU A 359 -13.47 -25.91 11.56
CA GLU A 359 -13.92 -24.53 11.82
C GLU A 359 -13.79 -23.63 10.58
N LYS A 360 -12.65 -23.73 9.87
CA LYS A 360 -12.40 -22.90 8.68
C LYS A 360 -13.28 -23.32 7.51
N GLU A 361 -13.63 -24.59 7.36
CA GLU A 361 -14.65 -25.02 6.38
C GLU A 361 -16.06 -24.55 6.74
N ALA A 362 -16.44 -24.61 8.02
CA ALA A 362 -17.71 -24.06 8.51
C ALA A 362 -17.80 -22.53 8.32
N LYS A 363 -16.66 -21.82 8.40
CA LYS A 363 -16.55 -20.37 8.19
C LYS A 363 -16.39 -19.95 6.71
N THR A 364 -15.99 -20.86 5.82
CA THR A 364 -15.83 -20.60 4.37
C THR A 364 -16.94 -21.17 3.50
N THR A 365 -17.76 -22.10 4.01
CA THR A 365 -19.00 -22.49 3.34
C THR A 365 -20.03 -21.35 3.44
N PRO A 366 -20.54 -20.82 2.30
CA PRO A 366 -21.48 -19.71 2.35
C PRO A 366 -22.83 -20.20 2.88
N ALA A 367 -23.14 -19.83 4.12
CA ALA A 367 -24.43 -20.13 4.75
C ALA A 367 -25.58 -19.68 3.84
N LYS A 368 -26.31 -20.66 3.27
CA LYS A 368 -27.45 -20.41 2.39
C LYS A 368 -28.54 -19.67 3.16
N LYS A 369 -28.52 -18.33 3.12
CA LYS A 369 -29.66 -17.50 3.52
C LYS A 369 -30.89 -18.01 2.78
N LYS A 370 -31.82 -18.65 3.50
CA LYS A 370 -33.10 -19.09 2.95
C LYS A 370 -33.79 -17.85 2.38
N ARG A 371 -33.91 -17.77 1.05
CA ARG A 371 -34.73 -16.73 0.41
C ARG A 371 -36.14 -16.84 0.97
N ALA A 372 -36.63 -15.75 1.57
CA ALA A 372 -38.08 -15.61 1.76
C ALA A 372 -38.75 -15.72 0.38
N PRO A 373 -39.89 -16.44 0.26
CA PRO A 373 -40.53 -16.65 -1.03
C PRO A 373 -40.98 -15.32 -1.63
N ALA A 374 -40.54 -15.05 -2.86
CA ALA A 374 -40.89 -13.82 -3.56
C ALA A 374 -42.41 -13.76 -3.83
N LYS A 375 -43.08 -12.67 -3.41
CA LYS A 375 -44.48 -12.46 -3.76
C LYS A 375 -44.64 -12.31 -5.27
N LYS A 376 -45.50 -13.14 -5.85
CA LYS A 376 -45.84 -13.18 -7.28
C LYS A 376 -46.47 -11.84 -7.72
N PRO A 377 -46.13 -11.28 -8.89
CA PRO A 377 -46.72 -10.01 -9.34
C PRO A 377 -48.21 -10.18 -9.65
N ALA A 378 -49.02 -9.20 -9.24
CA ALA A 378 -50.45 -9.12 -9.56
C ALA A 378 -50.70 -8.25 -10.81
N ALA A 379 -51.72 -8.61 -11.59
CA ALA A 379 -52.05 -7.94 -12.85
C ALA A 379 -52.92 -6.68 -12.68
N LYS A 380 -52.85 -5.78 -13.68
CA LYS A 380 -53.84 -4.71 -13.96
C LYS A 380 -55.11 -5.38 -14.55
N LYS A 381 -56.34 -4.84 -14.57
CA LYS A 381 -57.00 -3.51 -14.37
C LYS A 381 -58.47 -3.82 -13.90
N PRO A 382 -59.51 -2.94 -13.86
CA PRO A 382 -59.69 -1.57 -14.34
C PRO A 382 -60.16 -0.56 -13.24
N ALA A 383 -60.90 0.49 -13.63
CA ALA A 383 -61.23 1.70 -12.85
C ALA A 383 -62.65 1.62 -12.19
N ALA A 384 -63.25 2.62 -11.51
CA ALA A 384 -63.05 4.07 -11.58
C ALA A 384 -63.70 4.91 -10.44
N LYS A 385 -63.50 6.24 -10.53
CA LYS A 385 -64.27 7.37 -9.97
C LYS A 385 -64.03 7.81 -8.51
N LYS A 386 -64.38 9.08 -8.28
CA LYS A 386 -64.05 9.99 -7.16
C LYS A 386 -65.34 10.70 -6.70
N PRO A 387 -65.50 11.00 -5.41
CA PRO A 387 -66.19 12.20 -4.97
C PRO A 387 -65.28 13.13 -4.14
N ALA A 388 -65.82 14.28 -3.69
CA ALA A 388 -65.05 15.43 -3.22
C ALA A 388 -65.12 15.69 -1.70
N ALA A 389 -64.27 16.60 -1.21
CA ALA A 389 -64.11 16.96 0.19
C ALA A 389 -65.22 17.89 0.74
N LYS A 390 -65.30 18.01 2.08
CA LYS A 390 -65.92 19.15 2.76
C LYS A 390 -65.31 19.46 4.14
N LYS A 391 -65.69 20.63 4.66
CA LYS A 391 -65.13 21.39 5.81
C LYS A 391 -65.60 20.85 7.18
N PRO A 392 -64.97 21.29 8.29
CA PRO A 392 -65.66 22.25 9.17
C PRO A 392 -64.77 23.40 9.66
N ALA A 393 -65.30 24.37 10.42
CA ALA A 393 -64.58 25.61 10.76
C ALA A 393 -64.96 26.28 12.11
N ALA A 394 -63.92 26.70 12.84
CA ALA A 394 -63.76 27.94 13.64
C ALA A 394 -64.60 28.22 14.92
N LYS A 395 -63.98 29.07 15.78
CA LYS A 395 -64.44 29.73 17.05
C LYS A 395 -64.13 28.94 18.34
N LYS A 396 -63.73 29.57 19.48
CA LYS A 396 -63.50 31.00 19.82
C LYS A 396 -62.63 31.18 21.11
N ALA A 397 -61.74 32.20 21.15
CA ALA A 397 -61.22 32.94 22.35
C ALA A 397 -60.54 32.15 23.51
N SER A 398 -59.78 32.69 24.49
CA SER A 398 -58.87 33.86 24.71
C SER A 398 -58.08 33.59 26.04
N ALA A 399 -57.10 34.33 26.60
CA ALA A 399 -56.45 35.64 26.41
C ALA A 399 -55.01 35.56 27.02
N LYS A 400 -53.93 36.21 26.54
CA LYS A 400 -53.50 37.64 26.63
C LYS A 400 -52.64 38.07 27.86
N LYS A 401 -51.29 37.92 27.74
CA LYS A 401 -50.18 38.69 28.40
C LYS A 401 -50.02 38.59 29.95
N PRO A 402 -48.92 39.11 30.56
CA PRO A 402 -47.53 39.37 30.09
C PRO A 402 -46.41 38.86 31.04
N ALA A 403 -45.14 39.08 30.70
CA ALA A 403 -43.97 38.88 31.60
C ALA A 403 -43.34 40.20 32.10
N ALA A 404 -42.81 40.19 33.33
CA ALA A 404 -41.97 41.21 34.00
C ALA A 404 -41.42 40.61 35.32
N LYS A 405 -40.31 41.03 35.95
CA LYS A 405 -39.20 41.97 35.62
C LYS A 405 -37.96 41.59 36.47
N LYS A 406 -36.81 42.23 36.21
CA LYS A 406 -35.56 42.07 37.01
C LYS A 406 -35.71 42.53 38.48
N ALA A 407 -34.90 41.94 39.36
CA ALA A 407 -34.41 42.55 40.60
C ALA A 407 -32.92 42.19 40.81
N SER A 408 -32.18 43.01 41.55
CA SER A 408 -30.72 42.88 41.75
C SER A 408 -30.31 43.41 43.13
N VAL A 409 -29.47 42.69 43.87
CA VAL A 409 -28.94 43.12 45.17
C VAL A 409 -27.40 43.00 45.21
N LYS A 410 -26.76 43.79 46.07
CA LYS A 410 -25.33 44.10 46.07
C LYS A 410 -24.46 43.09 46.83
N LYS A 411 -23.17 43.12 46.48
CA LYS A 411 -22.01 42.92 47.38
C LYS A 411 -22.30 43.26 48.85
N LYS A 412 -21.76 42.43 49.75
CA LYS A 412 -21.12 42.89 50.99
C LYS A 412 -19.77 42.18 51.13
N THR A 413 -18.83 42.84 51.77
CA THR A 413 -17.58 42.28 52.27
C THR A 413 -17.79 41.75 53.68
N GLU A 414 -17.16 40.64 54.01
CA GLU A 414 -16.06 40.60 54.97
C GLU A 414 -15.05 39.54 54.50
#